data_AF-A0A7W5VCA5-F1
#
_entry.id   AF-A0A7W5VCA5-F1
#
_cell.length_a   1.000
_cell.length_b   1.000
_cell.length_c   1.000
_cell.angle_alpha   90.00
_cell.angle_beta   90.00
_cell.angle_gamma   90.00
#
_symmetry.space_group_name_H-M   'P 1'
#
loop_
_entity.id
_entity.type
_entity.pdbx_description
1 polymer ?
#
loop_
_entity_poly.entity_id
_entity_poly.type
_entity_poly.pdbx_seq_one_letter_code
_entity_poly.pdbx_strand_id
1 'polypeptide(L)'
;MRRTWLIVGGVFTLATVGGLGAGFGLNVDLPEDSADTSLIYSTTAETTVSAYRITTPELFVAVRGEVDVKVIVTPASKGARRLTVERRLTWAGDDGRNHSESWNGRWLRAEMRCGVSACGALYTLTVPEDTPVWLITPPRTLTCPPQVCRHG
;
A
#
# COMPACT_ATOMS: atom_id res chain seq x y z
N MET A 1 -7.47 47.00 36.69
CA MET A 1 -6.85 46.69 35.39
C MET A 1 -7.29 45.31 34.92
N ARG A 2 -8.21 45.30 33.93
CA ARG A 2 -8.28 44.40 32.77
C ARG A 2 -7.84 42.92 32.94
N ARG A 3 -8.82 42.00 32.96
CA ARG A 3 -8.87 40.80 32.08
C ARG A 3 -10.20 40.04 32.22
N THR A 4 -11.16 40.55 31.47
CA THR A 4 -12.26 39.80 30.86
C THR A 4 -11.68 38.70 29.95
N TRP A 5 -12.20 37.48 30.05
CA TRP A 5 -12.62 36.59 28.94
C TRP A 5 -12.61 35.11 29.38
N LEU A 6 -13.79 34.49 29.39
CA LEU A 6 -14.12 33.21 28.72
C LEU A 6 -15.53 32.77 29.14
N ILE A 7 -16.54 33.49 28.66
CA ILE A 7 -17.89 32.94 28.48
C ILE A 7 -18.13 32.97 26.98
N VAL A 8 -17.71 31.94 26.25
CA VAL A 8 -18.30 31.44 24.99
C VAL A 8 -17.58 30.11 24.70
N GLY A 9 -18.21 28.98 24.96
CA GLY A 9 -17.62 27.68 24.61
C GLY A 9 -18.44 26.47 25.00
N GLY A 10 -19.34 26.61 26.00
CA GLY A 10 -20.12 25.48 26.53
C GLY A 10 -21.47 25.21 25.86
N VAL A 11 -21.93 26.04 24.92
CA VAL A 11 -23.26 25.87 24.28
C VAL A 11 -23.16 25.49 22.79
N PHE A 12 -21.95 25.47 22.21
CA PHE A 12 -21.78 25.22 20.76
C PHE A 12 -21.57 23.75 20.38
N THR A 13 -21.64 22.81 21.32
CA THR A 13 -21.44 21.37 21.03
C THR A 13 -22.74 20.57 20.96
N LEU A 14 -23.89 21.15 21.33
CA LEU A 14 -25.21 20.48 21.22
C LEU A 14 -25.97 20.82 19.95
N ALA A 15 -25.51 21.80 19.15
CA ALA A 15 -26.16 22.19 17.89
C ALA A 15 -25.54 21.56 16.63
N THR A 16 -24.50 20.74 16.74
CA THR A 16 -23.88 20.03 15.59
C THR A 16 -24.36 18.59 15.43
N VAL A 17 -25.13 18.06 16.39
CA VAL A 17 -25.67 16.68 16.34
C VAL A 17 -27.03 16.62 15.61
N GLY A 18 -27.59 17.75 15.18
CA GLY A 18 -28.89 17.81 14.49
C GLY A 18 -28.86 18.08 12.97
N GLY A 19 -27.68 18.23 12.34
CA GLY A 19 -27.58 18.93 11.05
C GLY A 19 -26.98 18.20 9.85
N LEU A 20 -26.53 16.94 9.97
CA LEU A 20 -25.96 16.19 8.85
C LEU A 20 -26.62 14.81 8.69
N GLY A 21 -27.94 14.77 8.90
CA GLY A 21 -28.80 13.61 8.65
C GLY A 21 -29.55 13.68 7.31
N ALA A 22 -29.07 14.46 6.35
CA ALA A 22 -29.62 14.50 5.00
C ALA A 22 -28.51 14.10 4.02
N GLY A 23 -28.22 12.79 3.99
CA GLY A 23 -27.55 12.21 2.83
C GLY A 23 -28.44 12.48 1.62
N PHE A 24 -27.92 13.25 0.68
CA PHE A 24 -28.49 13.39 -0.66
C PHE A 24 -28.39 12.02 -1.34
N GLY A 25 -29.37 11.17 -1.07
CA GLY A 25 -29.72 10.06 -1.95
C GLY A 25 -30.42 10.66 -3.15
N LEU A 26 -29.64 11.23 -4.08
CA LEU A 26 -30.14 11.42 -5.44
C LEU A 26 -30.31 10.01 -6.02
N ASN A 27 -31.49 9.42 -5.81
CA ASN A 27 -31.96 8.33 -6.65
C ASN A 27 -32.24 8.96 -8.01
N VAL A 28 -31.20 9.01 -8.84
CA VAL A 28 -31.36 9.28 -10.25
C VAL A 28 -31.98 8.02 -10.83
N ASP A 29 -33.29 8.03 -11.06
CA ASP A 29 -33.95 7.07 -11.94
C ASP A 29 -33.40 7.33 -13.34
N LEU A 30 -32.26 6.69 -13.63
CA LEU A 30 -31.75 6.61 -14.98
C LEU A 30 -32.74 5.74 -15.76
N PRO A 31 -33.20 6.16 -16.95
CA PRO A 31 -34.03 5.31 -17.78
C PRO A 31 -33.30 3.98 -17.98
N GLU A 32 -33.99 2.88 -17.68
CA GLU A 32 -33.48 1.52 -17.75
C GLU A 32 -33.43 1.07 -19.22
N ASP A 33 -32.65 1.79 -20.03
CA ASP A 33 -32.32 1.40 -21.39
C ASP A 33 -31.11 0.46 -21.30
N SER A 34 -31.39 -0.83 -21.05
CA SER A 34 -30.35 -1.85 -20.96
C SER A 34 -29.81 -2.16 -22.35
N ALA A 35 -28.72 -1.51 -22.74
CA ALA A 35 -27.93 -1.95 -23.88
C ALA A 35 -27.21 -3.26 -23.54
N ASP A 36 -27.29 -4.25 -24.44
CA ASP A 36 -26.55 -5.51 -24.28
C ASP A 36 -25.04 -5.21 -24.27
N THR A 37 -24.40 -5.40 -23.12
CA THR A 37 -22.97 -5.14 -22.93
C THR A 37 -22.34 -6.33 -22.26
N SER A 38 -21.29 -6.87 -22.88
CA SER A 38 -20.49 -7.95 -22.33
C SER A 38 -19.08 -7.44 -22.01
N LEU A 39 -18.60 -7.68 -20.80
CA LEU A 39 -17.22 -7.39 -20.42
C LEU A 39 -16.27 -8.39 -21.11
N ILE A 40 -15.48 -7.91 -22.07
CA ILE A 40 -14.54 -8.75 -22.83
C ILE A 40 -13.22 -8.93 -22.06
N TYR A 41 -12.78 -7.91 -21.33
CA TYR A 41 -11.54 -7.92 -20.58
C TYR A 41 -11.56 -6.85 -19.49
N SER A 42 -10.97 -7.16 -18.34
CA SER A 42 -10.74 -6.22 -17.25
C SER A 42 -9.37 -6.44 -16.65
N THR A 43 -8.68 -5.37 -16.33
CA THR A 43 -7.44 -5.37 -15.56
C THR A 43 -7.54 -4.33 -14.47
N THR A 44 -7.23 -4.76 -13.25
CA THR A 44 -7.26 -3.89 -12.07
C THR A 44 -5.87 -3.77 -11.48
N ALA A 45 -5.59 -2.60 -10.90
CA ALA A 45 -4.36 -2.34 -10.18
C ALA A 45 -4.66 -1.67 -8.83
N GLU A 46 -3.90 -2.05 -7.80
CA GLU A 46 -3.99 -1.48 -6.47
C GLU A 46 -2.60 -1.07 -6.00
N THR A 47 -2.45 0.18 -5.56
CA THR A 47 -1.19 0.71 -5.03
C THR A 47 -1.32 1.07 -3.57
N THR A 48 -0.39 0.60 -2.73
CA THR A 48 -0.30 0.93 -1.32
C THR A 48 1.09 1.49 -1.01
N VAL A 49 1.16 2.60 -0.29
CA VAL A 49 2.43 3.18 0.17
C VAL A 49 2.45 3.21 1.70
N SER A 50 3.44 2.56 2.29
CA SER A 50 3.66 2.52 3.73
C SER A 50 5.03 3.11 4.08
N ALA A 51 5.09 3.86 5.18
CA ALA A 51 6.33 4.45 5.67
C ALA A 51 6.58 4.04 7.11
N TYR A 52 7.78 3.51 7.37
CA TYR A 52 8.19 3.03 8.69
C TYR A 52 9.42 3.79 9.16
N ARG A 53 9.44 4.09 10.46
CA ARG A 53 10.70 4.39 11.14
C ARG A 53 11.42 3.06 11.40
N ILE A 54 12.65 2.94 10.96
CA ILE A 54 13.46 1.74 11.19
C ILE A 54 14.56 2.03 12.20
N THR A 55 14.77 1.09 13.11
CA THR A 55 15.90 1.08 14.05
C THR A 55 16.84 -0.08 13.78
N THR A 56 16.39 -1.07 13.00
CA THR A 56 17.19 -2.23 12.62
C THR A 56 18.20 -1.83 11.55
N PRO A 57 19.44 -2.36 11.63
CA PRO A 57 20.46 -2.08 10.65
C PRO A 57 20.26 -2.84 9.33
N GLU A 58 19.37 -3.82 9.28
CA GLU A 58 19.21 -4.73 8.14
C GLU A 58 17.73 -5.07 7.88
N LEU A 59 17.42 -5.40 6.63
CA LEU A 59 16.10 -5.79 6.16
C LEU A 59 16.15 -7.14 5.44
N PHE A 60 15.17 -8.00 5.71
CA PHE A 60 15.00 -9.26 5.00
C PHE A 60 13.66 -9.23 4.25
N VAL A 61 13.69 -9.56 2.97
CA VAL A 61 12.53 -9.58 2.10
C VAL A 61 12.38 -11.00 1.58
N ALA A 62 11.35 -11.71 2.01
CA ALA A 62 11.07 -13.05 1.53
C ALA A 62 9.86 -13.01 0.60
N VAL A 63 10.05 -13.41 -0.66
CA VAL A 63 8.99 -13.38 -1.68
C VAL A 63 8.74 -14.76 -2.27
N ARG A 64 7.48 -15.00 -2.67
CA ARG A 64 7.04 -16.23 -3.34
C ARG A 64 6.00 -15.93 -4.42
N GLY A 65 6.08 -16.69 -5.51
CA GLY A 65 5.16 -16.56 -6.65
C GLY A 65 5.45 -15.32 -7.49
N GLU A 66 4.40 -14.72 -8.06
CA GLU A 66 4.49 -13.60 -9.02
C GLU A 66 4.76 -12.26 -8.32
N VAL A 67 5.93 -12.15 -7.68
CA VAL A 67 6.34 -10.99 -6.88
C VAL A 67 7.72 -10.51 -7.31
N ASP A 68 7.80 -9.24 -7.71
CA ASP A 68 9.04 -8.53 -7.99
C ASP A 68 9.42 -7.55 -6.88
N VAL A 69 10.73 -7.36 -6.68
CA VAL A 69 11.26 -6.42 -5.68
C VAL A 69 12.30 -5.48 -6.30
N LYS A 70 12.01 -4.18 -6.19
CA LYS A 70 12.92 -3.09 -6.54
C LYS A 70 13.43 -2.41 -5.27
N VAL A 71 14.74 -2.24 -5.16
CA VAL A 71 15.36 -1.50 -4.05
C VAL A 71 15.93 -0.19 -4.56
N ILE A 72 15.52 0.90 -3.94
CA ILE A 72 16.00 2.27 -4.14
C ILE A 72 16.74 2.69 -2.88
N VAL A 73 17.96 3.20 -3.05
CA VAL A 73 18.76 3.70 -1.94
C VAL A 73 18.68 5.23 -1.90
N THR A 74 18.52 5.76 -0.69
CA THR A 74 18.58 7.19 -0.41
C THR A 74 19.75 7.51 0.54
N PRO A 75 20.36 8.70 0.43
CA PRO A 75 21.42 9.12 1.35
C PRO A 75 21.00 9.02 2.81
N ALA A 76 21.90 8.59 3.68
CA ALA A 76 21.64 8.54 5.12
C ALA A 76 21.53 9.98 5.67
N SER A 77 20.30 10.46 5.83
CA SER A 77 20.07 11.76 6.49
C SER A 77 20.32 11.65 8.00
N LYS A 78 20.78 12.73 8.63
CA LYS A 78 21.02 12.81 10.10
C LYS A 78 19.74 12.73 10.96
N GLY A 79 18.60 12.40 10.36
CA GLY A 79 17.28 12.30 11.00
C GLY A 79 16.86 10.85 11.27
N ALA A 80 15.57 10.66 11.56
CA ALA A 80 15.02 9.33 11.80
C ALA A 80 15.08 8.48 10.51
N ARG A 81 15.76 7.33 10.57
CA ARG A 81 15.86 6.39 9.45
C ARG A 81 14.46 5.95 9.01
N ARG A 82 14.19 6.07 7.71
CA ARG A 82 12.88 5.81 7.12
C ARG A 82 12.99 4.74 6.04
N LEU A 83 12.15 3.72 6.16
CA LEU A 83 11.84 2.77 5.09
C LEU A 83 10.52 3.21 4.46
N THR A 84 10.48 3.32 3.13
CA THR A 84 9.21 3.43 2.40
C THR A 84 9.01 2.16 1.59
N VAL A 85 7.84 1.55 1.72
CA VAL A 85 7.41 0.37 0.96
C VAL A 85 6.24 0.78 0.09
N GLU A 86 6.44 0.81 -1.22
CA GLU A 86 5.37 0.92 -2.19
C GLU A 86 5.08 -0.47 -2.75
N ARG A 87 3.82 -0.90 -2.67
CA ARG A 87 3.32 -2.14 -3.24
C ARG A 87 2.35 -1.81 -4.34
N ARG A 88 2.55 -2.38 -5.53
CA ARG A 88 1.61 -2.34 -6.64
C ARG A 88 1.18 -3.76 -6.99
N LEU A 89 -0.11 -4.05 -6.81
CA LEU A 89 -0.74 -5.29 -7.21
C LEU A 89 -1.43 -5.10 -8.55
N THR A 90 -1.37 -6.10 -9.43
CA THR A 90 -2.04 -6.12 -10.73
C THR A 90 -2.68 -7.48 -10.96
N TRP A 91 -3.89 -7.51 -11.50
CA TRP A 91 -4.56 -8.76 -11.90
C TRP A 91 -5.57 -8.51 -13.01
N ALA A 92 -5.78 -9.54 -13.84
CA ALA A 92 -6.78 -9.56 -14.90
C ALA A 92 -7.99 -10.41 -14.48
N GLY A 93 -9.18 -10.01 -14.93
CA GLY A 93 -10.45 -10.69 -14.65
C GLY A 93 -10.88 -10.64 -13.19
N ASP A 94 -11.95 -11.37 -12.88
CA ASP A 94 -12.54 -11.47 -11.53
C ASP A 94 -12.04 -12.69 -10.75
N ASP A 95 -11.25 -13.55 -11.41
CA ASP A 95 -10.72 -14.77 -10.81
C ASP A 95 -9.70 -14.45 -9.70
N GLY A 96 -9.91 -15.09 -8.55
CA GLY A 96 -9.31 -14.74 -7.27
C GLY A 96 -7.80 -14.53 -7.30
N ARG A 97 -7.39 -13.34 -6.88
CA ARG A 97 -6.03 -13.09 -6.41
C ARG A 97 -5.88 -13.63 -5.00
N ASN A 98 -4.81 -14.38 -4.73
CA ASN A 98 -4.41 -14.66 -3.36
C ASN A 98 -3.10 -13.93 -3.05
N HIS A 99 -3.23 -12.83 -2.33
CA HIS A 99 -2.11 -12.03 -1.85
C HIS A 99 -2.01 -12.17 -0.33
N SER A 100 -0.80 -12.45 0.16
CA SER A 100 -0.52 -12.38 1.58
C SER A 100 0.73 -11.55 1.84
N GLU A 101 0.67 -10.74 2.89
CA GLU A 101 1.77 -9.90 3.31
C GLU A 101 1.88 -9.90 4.84
N SER A 102 3.12 -9.88 5.34
CA SER A 102 3.38 -9.58 6.74
C SER A 102 4.65 -8.75 6.90
N TRP A 103 4.62 -7.84 7.86
CA TRP A 103 5.73 -6.98 8.25
C TRP A 103 5.89 -7.02 9.77
N ASN A 104 7.13 -7.21 10.25
CA ASN A 104 7.43 -7.27 11.69
C ASN A 104 8.53 -6.30 12.14
N GLY A 105 8.87 -5.31 11.33
CA GLY A 105 9.96 -4.36 11.62
C GLY A 105 11.32 -4.74 11.05
N ARG A 106 11.52 -6.01 10.66
CA ARG A 106 12.77 -6.51 10.06
C ARG A 106 12.53 -7.35 8.82
N TRP A 107 11.47 -8.15 8.83
CA TRP A 107 11.09 -9.06 7.78
C TRP A 107 9.84 -8.56 7.06
N LEU A 108 9.95 -8.37 5.75
CA LEU A 108 8.83 -8.29 4.84
C LEU A 108 8.65 -9.66 4.19
N ARG A 109 7.48 -10.28 4.37
CA ARG A 109 7.12 -11.51 3.66
C ARG A 109 5.95 -11.23 2.76
N ALA A 110 6.08 -11.53 1.48
CA ALA A 110 5.05 -11.33 0.50
C ALA A 110 4.88 -12.59 -0.36
N GLU A 111 3.65 -12.93 -0.66
CA GLU A 111 3.33 -14.03 -1.57
C GLU A 111 2.16 -13.61 -2.46
N MET A 112 2.32 -13.85 -3.76
CA MET A 112 1.28 -13.65 -4.76
C MET A 112 1.07 -14.95 -5.51
N ARG A 113 -0.15 -15.47 -5.50
CA ARG A 113 -0.55 -16.62 -6.31
C ARG A 113 -1.64 -16.19 -7.27
N CYS A 114 -1.38 -16.40 -8.55
CA CYS A 114 -2.37 -16.22 -9.60
C CYS A 114 -3.14 -17.53 -9.81
N GLY A 115 -4.43 -17.40 -10.13
CA GLY A 115 -5.22 -18.48 -10.71
C GLY A 115 -4.90 -18.65 -12.20
N VAL A 116 -5.95 -18.77 -13.01
CA VAL A 116 -5.85 -18.86 -14.48
C VAL A 116 -5.50 -17.52 -15.14
N SER A 117 -5.83 -16.41 -14.48
CA SER A 117 -5.61 -15.06 -15.02
C SER A 117 -4.26 -14.49 -14.60
N ALA A 118 -3.68 -13.67 -15.47
CA ALA A 118 -2.42 -12.98 -15.21
C ALA A 118 -2.53 -12.07 -13.98
N CYS A 119 -1.57 -12.18 -13.06
CA CYS A 119 -1.48 -11.32 -11.88
C CYS A 119 -0.02 -11.09 -11.48
N GLY A 120 0.23 -10.11 -10.62
CA GLY A 120 1.57 -9.82 -10.13
C GLY A 120 1.59 -8.79 -9.02
N ALA A 121 2.71 -8.75 -8.30
CA ALA A 121 2.99 -7.76 -7.27
C ALA A 121 4.38 -7.15 -7.48
N LEU A 122 4.50 -5.83 -7.43
CA LEU A 122 5.77 -5.11 -7.43
C LEU A 122 5.95 -4.38 -6.11
N TYR A 123 7.01 -4.70 -5.40
CA TYR A 123 7.43 -3.99 -4.19
C TYR A 123 8.61 -3.07 -4.50
N THR A 124 8.43 -1.77 -4.30
CA THR A 124 9.51 -0.79 -4.33
C THR A 124 9.87 -0.38 -2.90
N LEU A 125 11.08 -0.72 -2.50
CA LEU A 125 11.63 -0.44 -1.18
C LEU A 125 12.61 0.72 -1.29
N THR A 126 12.31 1.83 -0.62
CA THR A 126 13.22 2.96 -0.48
C THR A 126 13.87 2.91 0.89
N VAL A 127 15.18 2.66 0.93
CA VAL A 127 15.97 2.45 2.15
C VAL A 127 17.15 3.42 2.27
N PRO A 128 17.63 3.71 3.48
CA PRO A 128 18.91 4.40 3.68
C PRO A 128 20.09 3.57 3.14
N GLU A 129 21.14 4.22 2.64
CA GLU A 129 22.31 3.57 2.02
C GLU A 129 23.10 2.62 2.91
N ASP A 130 23.02 2.83 4.22
CA ASP A 130 23.65 2.00 5.24
C ASP A 130 22.77 0.81 5.69
N THR A 131 21.64 0.56 5.01
CA THR A 131 20.70 -0.51 5.33
C THR A 131 20.81 -1.65 4.31
N PRO A 132 21.58 -2.72 4.59
CA PRO A 132 21.55 -3.93 3.77
C PRO A 132 20.15 -4.53 3.62
N VAL A 133 19.82 -4.94 2.39
CA VAL A 133 18.58 -5.61 2.03
C VAL A 133 18.89 -7.00 1.48
N TRP A 134 18.36 -8.02 2.14
CA TRP A 134 18.50 -9.42 1.74
C TRP A 134 17.21 -9.92 1.10
N LEU A 135 17.25 -10.34 -0.16
CA LEU A 135 16.10 -10.92 -0.86
C LEU A 135 16.17 -12.45 -0.79
N ILE A 136 15.08 -13.08 -0.38
CA ILE A 136 14.95 -14.52 -0.25
C ILE A 136 13.81 -14.95 -1.16
N THR A 137 14.14 -15.56 -2.29
CA THR A 137 13.15 -16.12 -3.22
C THR A 137 13.40 -17.61 -3.35
N PRO A 138 12.67 -18.46 -2.62
CA PRO A 138 12.92 -19.90 -2.60
C PRO A 138 12.98 -20.49 -4.02
N PRO A 139 14.00 -21.32 -4.33
CA PRO A 139 15.00 -21.89 -3.41
C PRO A 139 16.25 -21.02 -3.17
N ARG A 140 16.32 -19.80 -3.70
CA ARG A 140 17.52 -18.96 -3.72
C ARG A 140 17.47 -17.82 -2.69
N THR A 141 18.63 -17.48 -2.13
CA THR A 141 18.83 -16.22 -1.42
C THR A 141 19.72 -15.34 -2.28
N LEU A 142 19.27 -14.12 -2.59
CA LEU A 142 19.98 -13.14 -3.38
C LEU A 142 20.28 -11.93 -2.49
N THR A 143 21.55 -11.57 -2.38
CA THR A 143 21.91 -10.24 -1.87
C THR A 143 21.60 -9.25 -2.97
N CYS A 144 20.66 -8.34 -2.75
CA CYS A 144 20.35 -7.31 -3.74
C CYS A 144 21.34 -6.16 -3.58
N PRO A 145 22.30 -5.95 -4.50
CA PRO A 145 22.93 -4.65 -4.58
C PRO A 145 21.84 -3.61 -4.90
N PRO A 146 22.06 -2.33 -4.57
CA PRO A 146 21.19 -1.27 -5.08
C PRO A 146 21.11 -1.44 -6.61
N GLN A 147 19.96 -1.12 -7.22
CA GLN A 147 19.72 -1.09 -8.68
C GLN A 147 18.91 -2.25 -9.32
N VAL A 148 18.03 -2.95 -8.57
CA VAL A 148 16.98 -3.87 -9.07
C VAL A 148 17.35 -5.37 -9.02
N CYS A 149 16.59 -6.14 -8.25
CA CYS A 149 16.54 -7.60 -8.34
C CYS A 149 15.35 -7.98 -9.22
N ARG A 150 15.60 -8.21 -10.51
CA ARG A 150 14.58 -8.76 -11.43
C ARG A 150 14.65 -10.28 -11.42
N HIS A 151 13.49 -10.92 -11.32
CA HIS A 151 13.34 -12.30 -11.75
C HIS A 151 13.47 -12.35 -13.28
N GLY A 152 14.29 -13.27 -13.77
CA GLY A 152 14.34 -13.69 -15.17
C GLY A 152 13.80 -15.10 -15.30
#